data_AF-A0AA37F7G5-F1
#
_entry.id   AF-A0AA37F7G5-F1
#
_cell.length_a   1.000
_cell.length_b   1.000
_cell.length_c   1.000
_cell.angle_alpha   90.00
_cell.angle_beta   90.00
_cell.angle_gamma   90.00
#
_symmetry.space_group_name_H-M   'P 1'
#
loop_
_entity.id
_entity.type
_entity.pdbx_description
1 polymer ?
#
loop_
_entity_poly.entity_id
_entity_poly.type
_entity_poly.pdbx_seq_one_letter_code
_entity_poly.pdbx_strand_id
1 'polypeptide(L)'
;MRLLLFLAFLVVPVLEIWALIQVGQVIGGPLTVSLLLADSLLGAWIVRREGRRAWQSLQTALQGGRMPDRELADGAMIVAGGTLLLTPGFLTDVAGFLLVLPFTRPLMRRLGTWFFARRIRTLAARAAGPGLAFGTPFGPMGASFDEAARGRAGGSGPVIHGQVIHDEPAGPAPRDSGRDLTGR
;
A
#
# COMPACT_ATOMS: atom_id res chain seq x y z
N MET A 1 -1.48 -18.46 -12.03
CA MET A 1 -0.51 -17.36 -11.78
C MET A 1 0.91 -17.89 -11.65
N ARG A 2 1.15 -18.94 -10.85
CA ARG A 2 2.46 -19.60 -10.71
C ARG A 2 3.08 -20.04 -12.06
N LEU A 3 2.30 -20.66 -12.93
CA LEU A 3 2.76 -21.08 -14.27
C LEU A 3 3.22 -19.90 -15.16
N LEU A 4 2.55 -18.75 -15.05
CA LEU A 4 2.87 -17.57 -15.86
C LEU A 4 4.17 -16.92 -15.40
N LEU A 5 4.41 -16.88 -14.07
CA LEU A 5 5.70 -16.45 -13.51
C LEU A 5 6.83 -17.40 -13.89
N PHE A 6 6.59 -18.71 -13.83
CA PHE A 6 7.57 -19.72 -14.24
C PHE A 6 7.93 -19.57 -15.72
N LEU A 7 6.94 -19.39 -16.59
CA LEU A 7 7.18 -19.21 -18.02
C LEU A 7 7.93 -17.89 -18.30
N ALA A 8 7.59 -16.80 -17.61
CA ALA A 8 8.31 -15.55 -17.73
C ALA A 8 9.78 -15.70 -17.29
N PHE A 9 10.02 -16.36 -16.15
CA PHE A 9 11.36 -16.64 -15.64
C PHE A 9 12.20 -17.52 -16.57
N LEU A 10 11.57 -18.38 -17.37
CA LEU A 10 12.26 -19.20 -18.37
C LEU A 10 12.52 -18.45 -19.68
N VAL A 11 11.51 -17.75 -20.20
CA VAL A 11 11.55 -17.10 -21.52
C VAL A 11 12.46 -15.88 -21.52
N VAL A 12 12.46 -15.09 -20.44
CA VAL A 12 13.26 -13.86 -20.37
C VAL A 12 14.76 -14.14 -20.50
N PRO A 13 15.38 -15.05 -19.72
CA PRO A 13 16.79 -15.39 -19.86
C PRO A 13 17.14 -15.96 -21.25
N VAL A 14 16.26 -16.78 -21.83
CA VAL A 14 16.49 -17.34 -23.17
C VAL A 14 16.56 -16.22 -24.22
N LEU A 15 15.65 -15.24 -24.14
CA LEU A 15 15.68 -14.07 -25.03
C LEU A 15 16.92 -13.20 -24.80
N GLU A 16 17.38 -13.06 -23.56
CA GLU A 16 18.62 -12.32 -23.25
C GLU A 16 19.84 -12.97 -23.89
N ILE A 17 20.02 -14.28 -23.71
CA ILE A 17 21.15 -15.00 -24.31
C ILE A 17 21.08 -14.91 -25.84
N TRP A 18 19.89 -15.03 -26.42
CA TRP A 18 19.72 -14.88 -27.86
C TRP A 18 20.12 -13.47 -28.34
N ALA A 19 19.68 -12.41 -27.66
CA ALA A 19 20.03 -11.04 -27.99
C ALA A 19 21.54 -10.77 -27.82
N LEU A 20 22.15 -11.29 -26.75
CA LEU A 20 23.60 -11.20 -26.50
C LEU A 20 24.41 -11.83 -27.62
N ILE A 21 23.98 -13.00 -28.10
CA ILE A 21 24.64 -13.66 -29.23
C ILE A 21 24.51 -12.79 -30.49
N GLN A 22 23.32 -12.26 -30.80
CA GLN A 22 23.12 -11.42 -31.98
C GLN A 22 23.99 -10.17 -31.97
N VAL A 23 24.02 -9.45 -30.84
CA VAL A 23 24.88 -8.28 -30.66
C VAL A 23 26.36 -8.69 -30.75
N GLY A 24 26.73 -9.82 -30.12
CA GLY A 24 28.07 -10.40 -30.19
C GLY A 24 28.53 -10.73 -31.61
N GLN A 25 27.64 -11.16 -32.50
CA GLN A 25 27.96 -11.42 -33.90
C GLN A 25 28.14 -10.13 -34.73
N VAL A 26 27.44 -9.05 -34.37
CA VAL A 26 27.50 -7.78 -35.12
C VAL A 26 28.72 -6.96 -34.71
N ILE A 27 28.98 -6.83 -33.40
CA ILE A 27 29.97 -5.90 -32.85
C ILE A 27 31.22 -6.63 -32.32
N GLY A 28 31.15 -7.95 -32.13
CA GLY A 28 32.23 -8.77 -31.58
C GLY A 28 32.12 -8.97 -30.06
N GLY A 29 32.64 -10.10 -29.58
CA GLY A 29 32.57 -10.52 -28.17
C GLY A 29 33.14 -9.49 -27.17
N PRO A 30 34.38 -9.01 -27.33
CA PRO A 30 34.99 -8.06 -26.39
C PRO A 30 34.20 -6.75 -26.27
N LEU A 31 33.75 -6.18 -27.39
CA LEU A 31 32.95 -4.95 -27.40
C LEU A 31 31.57 -5.17 -26.76
N THR A 32 30.96 -6.33 -26.98
CA THR A 32 29.69 -6.69 -26.33
C THR A 32 29.86 -6.76 -24.83
N VAL A 33 30.89 -7.43 -24.33
CA VAL A 33 31.18 -7.48 -22.88
C VAL A 33 31.45 -6.08 -22.31
N SER A 34 32.22 -5.25 -23.02
CA SER A 34 32.43 -3.85 -22.60
C SER A 34 31.14 -3.04 -22.53
N LEU A 35 30.21 -3.25 -23.48
CA LEU A 35 28.90 -2.61 -23.46
C LEU A 35 28.07 -3.06 -22.26
N LEU A 36 28.00 -4.36 -21.93
CA LEU A 36 27.31 -4.83 -20.73
C LEU A 36 27.89 -4.22 -19.46
N LEU A 37 29.23 -4.17 -19.36
CA LEU A 37 29.90 -3.58 -18.20
C LEU A 37 29.60 -2.09 -18.07
N ALA A 38 29.66 -1.35 -19.19
CA ALA A 38 29.33 0.06 -19.23
C ALA A 38 27.87 0.29 -18.81
N ASP A 39 26.95 -0.54 -19.30
CA ASP A 39 25.52 -0.43 -19.03
C ASP A 39 25.19 -0.76 -17.57
N SER A 40 25.75 -1.84 -17.01
CA SER A 40 25.66 -2.16 -15.58
C SER A 40 26.22 -1.03 -14.71
N LEU A 41 27.33 -0.42 -15.10
CA LEU A 41 27.92 0.69 -14.34
C LEU A 41 27.03 1.94 -14.39
N LEU A 42 26.45 2.22 -15.55
CA LEU A 42 25.52 3.32 -15.76
C LEU A 42 24.23 3.10 -14.97
N GLY A 43 23.71 1.88 -14.98
CA GLY A 43 22.59 1.45 -14.16
C GLY A 43 22.82 1.62 -12.67
N ALA A 44 23.94 1.10 -12.16
CA ALA A 44 24.34 1.27 -10.77
C ALA A 44 24.49 2.74 -10.39
N TRP A 45 25.02 3.58 -11.29
CA TRP A 45 25.13 5.01 -11.08
C TRP A 45 23.76 5.70 -10.93
N ILE A 46 22.79 5.38 -11.80
CA ILE A 46 21.43 5.93 -11.70
C ILE A 46 20.75 5.47 -10.41
N VAL A 47 20.81 4.17 -10.08
CA VAL A 47 20.23 3.62 -8.84
C VAL A 47 20.82 4.31 -7.62
N ARG A 48 22.14 4.55 -7.60
CA ARG A 48 22.80 5.26 -6.51
C ARG A 48 22.36 6.72 -6.40
N ARG A 49 22.07 7.38 -7.53
CA ARG A 49 21.58 8.77 -7.56
C ARG A 49 20.12 8.87 -7.09
N GLU A 50 19.22 8.05 -7.64
CA GLU A 50 17.79 8.10 -7.30
C GLU A 50 17.50 7.47 -5.93
N GLY A 51 18.23 6.41 -5.56
CA GLY A 51 18.13 5.76 -4.25
C GLY A 51 18.45 6.73 -3.11
N ARG A 52 19.49 7.55 -3.27
CA ARG A 52 19.81 8.60 -2.28
C ARG A 52 18.68 9.63 -2.14
N ARG A 53 18.08 10.05 -3.25
CA ARG A 53 16.97 11.01 -3.24
C ARG A 53 15.74 10.44 -2.54
N ALA A 54 15.36 9.20 -2.86
CA ALA A 54 14.25 8.51 -2.23
C ALA A 54 14.49 8.29 -0.73
N TRP A 55 15.72 7.94 -0.35
CA TRP A 55 16.09 7.81 1.07
C TRP A 55 15.99 9.14 1.82
N GLN A 56 16.47 10.22 1.22
CA GLN A 56 16.35 11.57 1.80
C GLN A 56 14.89 11.98 1.97
N SER A 57 14.05 11.80 0.95
CA SER A 57 12.62 12.13 1.05
C SER A 57 11.90 11.31 2.10
N LEU A 58 12.22 10.01 2.20
CA LEU A 58 11.67 9.13 3.23
C LEU A 58 12.04 9.61 4.63
N GLN A 59 13.32 9.94 4.84
CA GLN A 59 13.81 10.46 6.12
C GLN A 59 13.11 11.78 6.49
N THR A 60 12.95 12.71 5.54
CA THR A 60 12.24 13.98 5.75
C THR A 60 10.76 13.76 6.09
N ALA A 61 10.09 12.81 5.45
CA ALA A 61 8.68 12.51 5.72
C ALA A 61 8.48 11.89 7.12
N LEU A 62 9.37 10.97 7.52
CA LEU A 62 9.38 10.36 8.85
C LEU A 62 9.67 11.37 9.96
N GLN A 63 10.67 12.25 9.76
CA GLN A 63 10.98 13.34 10.70
C GLN A 63 9.82 14.34 10.84
N GLY A 64 9.04 14.52 9.79
CA GLY A 64 7.84 15.35 9.81
C GLY A 64 6.60 14.69 10.40
N GLY A 65 6.70 13.45 10.91
CA GLY A 65 5.57 12.69 11.46
C GLY A 65 4.48 12.37 10.43
N ARG A 66 4.78 12.44 9.13
CA ARG A 66 3.83 12.13 8.04
C ARG A 66 4.03 10.70 7.58
N MET A 67 2.93 10.05 7.20
CA MET A 67 2.95 8.71 6.62
C MET A 67 3.57 8.76 5.20
N PRO A 68 4.71 8.11 4.94
CA PRO A 68 5.51 8.30 3.72
C PRO A 68 5.11 7.35 2.58
N ASP A 69 3.82 7.27 2.24
CA ASP A 69 3.32 6.26 1.29
C ASP A 69 3.93 6.40 -0.11
N ARG A 70 4.21 7.64 -0.53
CA ARG A 70 4.78 7.92 -1.87
C ARG A 70 6.26 7.61 -1.91
N GLU A 71 6.98 7.97 -0.86
CA GLU A 71 8.42 7.77 -0.72
C GLU A 71 8.74 6.28 -0.60
N LEU A 72 7.88 5.50 0.06
CA LEU A 72 7.98 4.03 0.11
C LEU A 72 7.77 3.39 -1.26
N ALA A 73 6.74 3.82 -2.01
CA ALA A 73 6.51 3.32 -3.36
C ALA A 73 7.68 3.65 -4.31
N ASP A 74 8.24 4.86 -4.18
CA ASP A 74 9.40 5.31 -4.94
C ASP A 74 10.66 4.51 -4.59
N GLY A 75 10.91 4.27 -3.31
CA GLY A 75 11.99 3.41 -2.84
C GLY A 75 11.84 1.98 -3.36
N ALA A 76 10.63 1.42 -3.32
CA ALA A 76 10.35 0.08 -3.84
C ALA A 76 10.60 -0.02 -5.35
N MET A 77 10.23 1.00 -6.13
CA MET A 77 10.53 1.05 -7.57
C MET A 77 12.03 1.12 -7.85
N ILE A 78 12.80 1.88 -7.07
CA ILE A 78 14.26 1.98 -7.22
C ILE A 78 14.94 0.65 -6.87
N VAL A 79 14.51 -0.03 -5.79
CA VAL A 79 15.05 -1.34 -5.42
C VAL A 79 14.70 -2.38 -6.47
N ALA A 80 13.44 -2.43 -6.92
CA ALA A 80 13.00 -3.36 -7.96
C ALA A 80 13.76 -3.13 -9.27
N GLY A 81 13.87 -1.87 -9.70
CA GLY A 81 14.66 -1.49 -10.88
C GLY A 81 16.14 -1.82 -10.71
N GLY A 82 16.75 -1.47 -9.59
CA GLY A 82 18.15 -1.76 -9.31
C GLY A 82 18.49 -3.24 -9.28
N THR A 83 17.62 -4.08 -8.71
CA THR A 83 17.78 -5.55 -8.77
C THR A 83 17.65 -6.07 -10.21
N LEU A 84 16.82 -5.45 -11.03
CA LEU A 84 16.67 -5.78 -12.44
C LEU A 84 17.94 -5.43 -13.23
N LEU A 85 18.50 -4.22 -13.05
CA LEU A 85 19.76 -3.77 -13.66
C LEU A 85 21.01 -4.52 -13.14
N LEU A 86 20.93 -5.13 -11.95
CA LEU A 86 21.96 -6.02 -11.43
C LEU A 86 22.03 -7.36 -12.17
N THR A 87 20.97 -7.71 -12.92
CA THR A 87 20.92 -8.90 -13.77
C THR A 87 21.29 -8.45 -15.19
N PRO A 88 22.56 -8.57 -15.60
CA PRO A 88 23.01 -7.96 -16.85
C PRO A 88 22.45 -8.74 -18.05
N GLY A 89 21.66 -8.07 -18.86
CA GLY A 89 21.06 -8.71 -20.02
C GLY A 89 20.17 -7.75 -20.79
N PHE A 90 20.77 -6.75 -21.44
CA PHE A 90 20.24 -5.88 -22.50
C PHE A 90 18.72 -5.56 -22.47
N LEU A 91 17.86 -6.55 -22.69
CA LEU A 91 16.41 -6.45 -22.57
C LEU A 91 15.94 -6.09 -21.14
N THR A 92 16.54 -6.73 -20.14
CA THR A 92 16.27 -6.51 -18.72
C THR A 92 16.84 -5.18 -18.24
N ASP A 93 17.96 -4.74 -18.83
CA ASP A 93 18.53 -3.41 -18.60
C ASP A 93 17.61 -2.31 -19.13
N VAL A 94 17.05 -2.44 -20.35
CA VAL A 94 16.05 -1.49 -20.89
C VAL A 94 14.83 -1.40 -19.99
N ALA A 95 14.30 -2.54 -19.53
CA ALA A 95 13.17 -2.56 -18.60
C ALA A 95 13.54 -1.94 -17.24
N GLY A 96 14.74 -2.23 -16.75
CA GLY A 96 15.31 -1.68 -15.54
C GLY A 96 15.45 -0.16 -15.61
N PHE A 97 16.06 0.38 -16.66
CA PHE A 97 16.14 1.82 -16.90
C PHE A 97 14.75 2.45 -16.96
N LEU A 98 13.79 1.82 -17.64
CA LEU A 98 12.41 2.31 -17.73
C LEU A 98 11.72 2.42 -16.37
N LEU A 99 12.06 1.55 -15.42
CA LEU A 99 11.56 1.55 -14.04
C LEU A 99 12.26 2.59 -13.16
N VAL A 100 13.56 2.81 -13.36
CA VAL A 100 14.36 3.73 -12.54
C VAL A 100 14.22 5.19 -13.00
N LEU A 101 14.04 5.44 -14.30
CA LEU A 101 13.97 6.79 -14.86
C LEU A 101 12.74 7.58 -14.32
N PRO A 102 12.94 8.82 -13.81
CA PRO A 102 11.85 9.61 -13.23
C PRO A 102 10.84 10.11 -14.29
N PHE A 103 11.24 10.17 -15.56
CA PHE A 103 10.40 10.66 -16.67
C PHE A 103 9.26 9.68 -17.04
N THR A 104 9.44 8.39 -16.76
CA THR A 104 8.45 7.34 -17.02
C THR A 104 7.50 7.10 -15.84
N ARG A 105 7.74 7.70 -14.68
CA ARG A 105 6.89 7.56 -13.47
C ARG A 105 5.39 7.89 -13.67
N PRO A 106 4.98 8.98 -14.35
CA PRO A 106 3.56 9.24 -14.59
C PRO A 106 2.93 8.26 -15.60
N LEU A 107 3.71 7.80 -16.58
CA LEU A 107 3.26 6.83 -17.58
C LEU A 107 3.13 5.42 -16.98
N MET A 108 4.10 5.01 -16.17
CA MET A 108 4.10 3.73 -15.46
C MET A 108 3.03 3.68 -14.36
N ARG A 109 2.68 4.82 -13.72
CA ARG A 109 1.50 4.90 -12.84
C ARG A 109 0.19 4.63 -13.60
N ARG A 110 0.03 5.17 -14.81
CA ARG A 110 -1.16 4.91 -15.66
C ARG A 110 -1.20 3.48 -16.21
N LEU A 111 -0.07 2.96 -16.68
CA LEU A 111 -0.01 1.60 -17.21
C LEU A 111 -0.08 0.55 -16.09
N GLY A 112 0.57 0.83 -14.97
CA GLY A 112 0.52 0.05 -13.74
C GLY A 112 -0.89 -0.03 -13.20
N THR A 113 -1.63 1.07 -13.08
CA THR A 113 -3.05 1.00 -12.67
C THR A 113 -3.91 0.23 -13.68
N TRP A 114 -3.68 0.34 -14.99
CA TRP A 114 -4.41 -0.44 -15.99
C TRP A 114 -4.11 -1.96 -15.91
N PHE A 115 -2.86 -2.36 -15.69
CA PHE A 115 -2.45 -3.77 -15.56
C PHE A 115 -2.76 -4.35 -14.16
N PHE A 116 -2.50 -3.60 -13.09
CA PHE A 116 -2.76 -4.00 -11.69
C PHE A 116 -4.24 -3.91 -11.31
N ALA A 117 -5.04 -2.93 -11.77
CA ALA A 117 -6.47 -2.86 -11.41
C ALA A 117 -7.29 -4.05 -11.96
N ARG A 118 -6.76 -4.73 -12.99
CA ARG A 118 -7.33 -5.97 -13.52
C ARG A 118 -6.92 -7.22 -12.72
N ARG A 119 -5.86 -7.14 -11.91
CA ARG A 119 -5.33 -8.23 -11.06
C ARG A 119 -5.69 -8.08 -9.58
N ILE A 120 -5.71 -6.85 -9.05
CA ILE A 120 -6.07 -6.54 -7.66
C ILE A 120 -7.53 -6.91 -7.37
N ARG A 121 -8.46 -6.75 -8.32
CA ARG A 121 -9.85 -7.24 -8.13
C ARG A 121 -9.93 -8.75 -7.89
N THR A 122 -9.00 -9.53 -8.44
CA THR A 122 -8.97 -10.99 -8.26
C THR A 122 -8.14 -11.46 -7.05
N LEU A 123 -7.24 -10.62 -6.55
CA LEU A 123 -6.46 -10.89 -5.34
C LEU A 123 -7.13 -10.34 -4.09
N ALA A 124 -7.78 -9.17 -4.16
CA ALA A 124 -8.65 -8.65 -3.10
C ALA A 124 -9.84 -9.59 -2.86
N ALA A 125 -10.44 -10.14 -3.93
CA ALA A 125 -11.51 -11.14 -3.81
C ALA A 125 -11.02 -12.52 -3.30
N ARG A 126 -9.71 -12.82 -3.35
CA ARG A 126 -9.12 -14.06 -2.82
C ARG A 126 -8.47 -13.88 -1.44
N ALA A 127 -8.04 -12.67 -1.10
CA ALA A 127 -7.59 -12.27 0.23
C ALA A 127 -8.79 -11.99 1.15
N ALA A 128 -9.92 -11.54 0.60
CA ALA A 128 -11.24 -11.63 1.23
C ALA A 128 -11.79 -13.07 1.13
N GLY A 129 -11.02 -14.04 1.63
CA GLY A 129 -11.55 -15.37 1.89
C GLY A 129 -12.60 -15.30 3.02
N PRO A 130 -13.55 -16.25 3.12
CA PRO A 130 -14.65 -16.23 4.10
C PRO A 130 -14.23 -16.27 5.59
N GLY A 131 -12.94 -16.22 5.91
CA GLY A 131 -12.39 -16.38 7.26
C GLY A 131 -11.79 -15.13 7.91
N LEU A 132 -11.73 -13.98 7.21
CA LEU A 132 -11.22 -12.72 7.78
C LEU A 132 -12.32 -11.81 8.36
N ALA A 133 -13.57 -12.26 8.38
CA ALA A 133 -14.71 -11.54 8.95
C ALA A 133 -14.81 -11.64 10.49
N PHE A 134 -13.88 -12.34 11.16
CA PHE A 134 -13.86 -12.45 12.62
C PHE A 134 -12.69 -11.64 13.20
N GLY A 135 -12.95 -10.39 13.59
CA GLY A 135 -12.22 -9.75 14.70
C GLY A 135 -11.02 -8.84 14.39
N THR A 136 -10.91 -8.18 13.22
CA THR A 136 -9.93 -7.08 13.06
C THR A 136 -10.63 -5.71 13.12
N PRO A 137 -10.20 -4.78 14.01
CA PRO A 137 -10.82 -3.45 14.15
C PRO A 137 -10.49 -2.48 12.99
N PHE A 138 -9.78 -2.95 11.96
CA PHE A 138 -9.39 -2.16 10.78
C PHE A 138 -9.79 -2.91 9.50
N GLY A 139 -11.10 -2.98 9.24
CA GLY A 139 -11.65 -3.43 7.96
C GLY A 139 -11.46 -2.41 6.83
N PRO A 140 -11.68 -2.79 5.55
CA PRO A 140 -11.35 -1.96 4.40
C PRO A 140 -12.23 -0.70 4.38
N MET A 141 -11.57 0.46 4.49
CA MET A 141 -12.10 1.83 4.58
C MET A 141 -13.00 2.29 3.39
N GLY A 142 -13.31 1.38 2.44
CA GLY A 142 -14.19 1.65 1.31
C GLY A 142 -15.62 1.12 1.46
N ALA A 143 -15.88 0.20 2.39
CA ALA A 143 -17.22 -0.39 2.56
C ALA A 143 -18.15 0.46 3.45
N SER A 144 -17.60 1.32 4.30
CA SER A 144 -18.36 2.14 5.25
C SER A 144 -19.09 3.32 4.60
N PHE A 145 -18.63 3.81 3.45
CA PHE A 145 -19.29 4.91 2.74
C PHE A 145 -20.58 4.48 2.03
N ASP A 146 -20.65 3.24 1.53
CA ASP A 146 -21.85 2.68 0.89
C ASP A 146 -22.92 2.27 1.92
N GLU A 147 -22.51 1.80 3.11
CA GLU A 147 -23.40 1.43 4.22
C GLU A 147 -24.08 2.68 4.83
N ALA A 148 -23.32 3.78 5.00
CA ALA A 148 -23.85 5.04 5.52
C ALA A 148 -24.87 5.71 4.58
N ALA A 149 -24.77 5.46 3.27
CA ALA A 149 -25.74 5.93 2.29
C ALA A 149 -27.03 5.09 2.27
N ARG A 150 -26.94 3.77 2.55
CA ARG A 150 -28.10 2.88 2.63
C ARG A 150 -28.84 2.94 3.98
N GLY A 151 -28.14 3.25 5.07
CA GLY A 151 -28.71 3.36 6.41
C GLY A 151 -29.68 4.53 6.65
N ARG A 152 -29.85 5.44 5.68
CA ARG A 152 -30.80 6.55 5.78
C ARG A 152 -32.20 6.23 5.22
N ALA A 153 -32.40 5.04 4.65
CA ALA A 153 -33.66 4.67 4.00
C ALA A 153 -34.48 3.59 4.73
N GLY A 154 -34.04 3.07 5.88
CA GLY A 154 -34.73 2.01 6.60
C GLY A 154 -34.57 2.13 8.10
N GLY A 155 -35.50 2.84 8.74
CA GLY A 155 -35.58 2.91 10.18
C GLY A 155 -35.99 1.57 10.78
N SER A 156 -35.14 1.04 11.66
CA SER A 156 -35.50 0.24 12.85
C SER A 156 -34.21 -0.11 13.60
N GLY A 157 -33.74 0.82 14.44
CA GLY A 157 -32.71 0.56 15.45
C GLY A 157 -33.34 0.15 16.79
N PRO A 158 -32.61 -0.53 17.69
CA PRO A 158 -33.15 -1.01 18.96
C PRO A 158 -33.56 0.17 19.85
N VAL A 159 -34.82 0.22 20.26
CA VAL A 159 -35.32 1.22 21.21
C VAL A 159 -34.84 0.84 22.61
N ILE A 160 -33.91 1.62 23.15
CA ILE A 160 -33.49 1.50 24.55
C ILE A 160 -34.47 2.33 25.39
N HIS A 161 -35.34 1.66 26.14
CA HIS A 161 -36.22 2.31 27.10
C HIS A 161 -35.40 2.78 28.31
N GLY A 162 -35.14 4.09 28.40
CA GLY A 162 -34.61 4.73 29.60
C GLY A 162 -35.71 4.87 30.66
N GLN A 163 -35.47 4.39 31.87
CA GLN A 163 -36.35 4.63 33.01
C GLN A 163 -35.97 5.98 33.64
N VAL A 164 -36.93 6.90 33.71
CA VAL A 164 -36.75 8.22 34.34
C VAL A 164 -36.87 8.06 35.85
N ILE A 165 -35.74 8.03 36.55
CA ILE A 165 -35.71 8.16 38.00
C ILE A 165 -36.16 9.59 38.32
N HIS A 166 -37.31 9.74 38.95
CA HIS A 166 -37.67 11.02 39.56
C HIS A 166 -36.91 11.08 40.88
N ASP A 167 -35.90 11.94 40.96
CA ASP A 167 -35.35 12.35 42.25
C ASP A 167 -36.45 13.14 42.97
N GLU A 168 -37.17 12.47 43.86
CA GLU A 168 -38.12 13.10 44.76
C GLU A 168 -37.32 14.04 45.68
N PRO A 169 -37.53 15.37 45.61
CA PRO A 169 -36.78 16.30 46.44
C PRO A 169 -37.12 16.01 47.90
N ALA A 170 -36.08 15.72 48.69
CA ALA A 170 -36.14 15.43 50.11
C ALA A 170 -37.13 16.37 50.81
N GLY A 171 -38.27 15.81 51.23
CA GLY A 171 -39.27 16.52 52.01
C GLY A 171 -38.64 17.10 53.28
N PRO A 172 -39.03 18.31 53.71
CA PRO A 172 -38.43 18.95 54.87
C PRO A 172 -38.59 18.09 56.12
N ALA A 173 -37.49 17.96 56.87
CA ALA A 173 -37.39 17.19 58.10
C ALA A 173 -38.53 17.51 59.09
N PRO A 174 -39.06 16.52 59.83
CA PRO A 174 -40.10 16.76 60.82
C PRO A 174 -39.62 17.75 61.87
N ARG A 175 -40.31 18.89 61.98
CA ARG A 175 -40.12 19.84 63.07
C ARG A 175 -40.69 19.21 64.35
N ASP A 176 -39.82 18.78 65.24
CA ASP A 176 -40.16 18.44 66.62
C ASP A 176 -40.68 19.70 67.32
N SER A 177 -42.00 19.88 67.25
CA SER A 177 -42.70 20.97 67.91
C SER A 177 -43.15 20.48 69.28
N GLY A 178 -42.40 20.92 70.28
CA GLY A 178 -42.79 21.13 71.67
C GLY A 178 -44.02 20.38 72.15
N ARG A 179 -43.79 19.25 72.82
CA ARG A 179 -44.76 18.66 73.71
C ARG A 179 -44.60 19.30 75.09
N ASP A 180 -45.23 20.45 75.27
CA ASP A 180 -45.41 21.08 76.57
C ASP A 180 -46.90 21.22 76.90
N LEU A 181 -47.26 20.58 78.03
CA LEU A 181 -48.27 20.96 79.03
C LEU A 181 -49.77 20.74 78.75
N THR A 182 -50.35 19.81 79.53
CA THR A 182 -51.64 19.81 80.29
C THR A 182 -52.33 18.44 80.18
N GLY A 183 -52.84 17.78 81.21
CA GLY A 183 -52.94 18.00 82.65
C GLY A 183 -53.87 16.92 83.24
N ARG A 184 -53.59 16.43 84.45
CA ARG A 184 -54.53 16.00 85.50
C ARG A 184 -53.79 15.36 86.66
#